data_AF-I1CBU7-F1
#
_entry.id   AF-I1CBU7-F1
#
_cell.length_a   1.000
_cell.length_b   1.000
_cell.length_c   1.000
_cell.angle_alpha   90.00
_cell.angle_beta   90.00
_cell.angle_gamma   90.00
#
_symmetry.space_group_name_H-M   'P 1'
#
loop_
_entity.id
_entity.type
_entity.pdbx_description
1 polymer ?
#
loop_
_entity_poly.entity_id
_entity_poly.type
_entity_poly.pdbx_seq_one_letter_code
_entity_poly.pdbx_strand_id
1 'polypeptide(L)'
;MSLSPKLLKEFSIKFAKQIIPTADNEAKERLSLLAFDLAEYIIKCESASGTIPQILNTLSGCLNICLQEKLASIQYRGIILGNISSIIFTLTSKFVDDTAYYLYKDLILGSTSILHKLSQALDLYCFYDKPLMQVIQDNPDIADRSYTEIMAICDQYNTTPVEITSDLNRKRKPEFAEETVLNLLRTFSIIVHETDDTPLLPLIGQEGFIQLLSSETPINIIEECLMLIQSIDMIKRKEEVMPLANKLADLVSTQQGSYTTHQILEKLVRTAEDVITYSGIPTTLVAHEEVKEFEKFIKKVGDFLDEKYYGNIYYGCYI
;
A
#
# COMPACT_ATOMS: atom_id res chain seq x y z
N MET A 1 21.45 18.13 -7.03
CA MET A 1 22.76 17.42 -7.04
C MET A 1 22.77 16.48 -8.24
N SER A 2 23.73 16.59 -9.17
CA SER A 2 23.78 15.70 -10.33
C SER A 2 24.23 14.29 -9.95
N LEU A 3 23.38 13.32 -10.26
CA LEU A 3 23.56 11.87 -10.14
C LEU A 3 24.91 11.38 -10.68
N SER A 4 25.65 10.55 -9.91
CA SER A 4 26.84 9.87 -10.47
C SER A 4 26.40 8.61 -11.23
N PRO A 5 26.81 8.44 -12.51
CA PRO A 5 26.46 7.26 -13.32
C PRO A 5 26.82 5.91 -12.67
N LYS A 6 27.81 5.90 -11.77
CA LYS A 6 28.27 4.69 -11.06
C LYS A 6 27.21 4.11 -10.11
N LEU A 7 26.45 4.95 -9.41
CA LEU A 7 25.43 4.48 -8.44
C LEU A 7 24.22 3.85 -9.15
N LEU A 8 23.79 4.43 -10.27
CA LEU A 8 22.74 3.84 -11.12
C LEU A 8 23.18 2.49 -11.68
N LYS A 9 24.45 2.40 -12.12
CA LYS A 9 25.03 1.16 -12.64
C LYS A 9 25.04 0.02 -11.63
N GLU A 10 25.50 0.27 -10.42
CA GLU A 10 25.54 -0.75 -9.37
C GLU A 10 24.14 -1.22 -8.95
N PHE A 11 23.18 -0.30 -8.89
CA PHE A 11 21.79 -0.60 -8.56
C PHE A 11 21.12 -1.51 -9.59
N SER A 12 21.26 -1.19 -10.88
CA SER A 12 20.59 -1.98 -11.93
C SER A 12 21.20 -3.36 -12.15
N ILE A 13 22.51 -3.53 -11.92
CA ILE A 13 23.14 -4.85 -11.92
C ILE A 13 22.59 -5.73 -10.79
N LYS A 14 22.34 -5.14 -9.61
CA LYS A 14 21.69 -5.86 -8.51
C LYS A 14 20.26 -6.24 -8.87
N PHE A 15 19.52 -5.33 -9.51
CA PHE A 15 18.14 -5.59 -9.92
C PHE A 15 18.01 -6.67 -11.00
N ALA A 16 18.81 -6.62 -12.07
CA ALA A 16 18.70 -7.58 -13.17
C ALA A 16 18.79 -9.04 -12.67
N LYS A 17 19.54 -9.27 -11.58
CA LYS A 17 19.66 -10.57 -10.92
C LYS A 17 18.43 -10.99 -10.11
N GLN A 18 17.61 -10.03 -9.67
CA GLN A 18 16.42 -10.26 -8.83
C GLN A 18 15.16 -10.56 -9.66
N ILE A 19 15.09 -10.17 -10.93
CA ILE A 19 13.90 -10.41 -11.78
C ILE A 19 13.85 -11.82 -12.35
N ILE A 20 15.00 -12.50 -12.49
CA ILE A 20 15.09 -13.78 -13.21
C ILE A 20 14.36 -14.86 -12.41
N PRO A 21 13.20 -15.35 -12.85
CA PRO A 21 12.49 -16.39 -12.12
C PRO A 21 13.19 -17.74 -12.29
N THR A 22 13.06 -18.62 -11.30
CA THR A 22 13.51 -20.02 -11.36
C THR A 22 12.54 -20.93 -12.13
N ALA A 23 11.41 -20.41 -12.63
CA ALA A 23 10.37 -21.18 -13.33
C ALA A 23 10.68 -21.38 -14.84
N ASP A 24 10.31 -22.54 -15.39
CA ASP A 24 10.83 -23.06 -16.68
C ASP A 24 9.93 -22.79 -17.91
N ASN A 25 9.37 -21.59 -18.03
CA ASN A 25 8.41 -21.23 -19.11
C ASN A 25 8.83 -19.98 -19.91
N GLU A 26 8.17 -19.73 -21.06
CA GLU A 26 8.33 -18.56 -21.97
C GLU A 26 8.37 -17.19 -21.25
N ALA A 27 7.68 -17.05 -20.12
CA ALA A 27 7.74 -15.88 -19.26
C ALA A 27 9.15 -15.56 -18.73
N LYS A 28 9.95 -16.60 -18.42
CA LYS A 28 11.34 -16.45 -17.95
C LYS A 28 12.23 -15.88 -19.04
N GLU A 29 12.08 -16.33 -20.27
CA GLU A 29 12.88 -15.83 -21.40
C GLU A 29 12.61 -14.34 -21.61
N ARG A 30 11.33 -13.94 -21.64
CA ARG A 30 10.95 -12.53 -21.76
C ARG A 30 11.41 -11.67 -20.58
N LEU A 31 11.25 -12.14 -19.34
CA LEU A 31 11.75 -11.44 -18.16
C LEU A 31 13.28 -11.33 -18.15
N SER A 32 13.98 -12.37 -18.63
CA SER A 32 15.44 -12.37 -18.73
C SER A 32 15.94 -11.41 -19.81
N LEU A 33 15.24 -11.32 -20.95
CA LEU A 33 15.53 -10.34 -22.00
C LEU A 33 15.34 -8.92 -21.48
N LEU A 34 14.23 -8.63 -20.79
CA LEU A 34 13.99 -7.31 -20.19
C LEU A 34 15.04 -6.96 -19.12
N ALA A 35 15.42 -7.92 -18.27
CA ALA A 35 16.47 -7.72 -17.27
C ALA A 35 17.84 -7.46 -17.91
N PHE A 36 18.15 -8.14 -19.02
CA PHE A 36 19.36 -7.96 -19.79
C PHE A 36 19.41 -6.59 -20.48
N ASP A 37 18.32 -6.22 -21.16
CA ASP A 37 18.17 -4.91 -21.82
C ASP A 37 18.41 -3.78 -20.81
N LEU A 38 17.81 -3.89 -19.62
CA LEU A 38 18.00 -2.92 -18.56
C LEU A 38 19.47 -2.78 -18.14
N ALA A 39 20.15 -3.90 -17.91
CA ALA A 39 21.56 -3.91 -17.56
C ALA A 39 22.41 -3.26 -18.66
N GLU A 40 22.13 -3.54 -19.93
CA GLU A 40 22.81 -2.93 -21.07
C GLU A 40 22.57 -1.41 -21.18
N TYR A 41 21.32 -0.96 -21.02
CA TYR A 41 20.98 0.48 -21.09
C TYR A 41 21.67 1.28 -20.00
N ILE A 42 21.73 0.75 -18.78
CA ILE A 42 22.37 1.42 -17.66
C ILE A 42 23.91 1.45 -17.78
N ILE A 43 24.53 0.46 -18.42
CA ILE A 43 25.98 0.51 -18.70
C ILE A 43 26.33 1.68 -19.63
N LYS A 44 25.41 2.08 -20.51
CA LYS A 44 25.61 3.10 -21.56
C LYS A 44 25.08 4.49 -21.18
N CYS A 45 24.43 4.65 -20.02
CA CYS A 45 23.78 5.90 -19.63
C CYS A 45 24.70 6.88 -18.89
N GLU A 46 24.58 8.17 -19.25
CA GLU A 46 25.39 9.27 -18.71
C GLU A 46 24.59 10.26 -17.82
N SER A 47 23.24 10.19 -17.82
CA SER A 47 22.38 11.14 -17.08
C SER A 47 21.11 10.51 -16.47
N ALA A 48 20.66 11.08 -15.35
CA ALA A 48 19.43 10.70 -14.64
C ALA A 48 18.18 10.73 -15.52
N SER A 49 18.03 11.82 -16.27
CA SER A 49 16.88 12.13 -17.12
C SER A 49 16.69 11.18 -18.30
N GLY A 50 17.76 10.53 -18.76
CA GLY A 50 17.68 9.45 -19.75
C GLY A 50 17.44 8.08 -19.12
N THR A 51 17.99 7.84 -17.93
CA THR A 51 18.05 6.50 -17.32
C THR A 51 16.75 6.15 -16.58
N ILE A 52 16.21 7.07 -15.77
CA ILE A 52 15.04 6.80 -14.93
C ILE A 52 13.81 6.40 -15.77
N PRO A 53 13.43 7.12 -16.86
CA PRO A 53 12.29 6.73 -17.68
C PRO A 53 12.45 5.35 -18.33
N GLN A 54 13.67 5.00 -18.73
CA GLN A 54 13.96 3.69 -19.30
C GLN A 54 13.80 2.58 -18.26
N ILE A 55 14.31 2.79 -17.03
CA ILE A 55 14.09 1.85 -15.94
C ILE A 55 12.60 1.65 -15.70
N LEU A 56 11.83 2.73 -15.54
CA LEU A 56 10.38 2.66 -15.31
C LEU A 56 9.64 1.93 -16.44
N ASN A 57 10.02 2.17 -17.71
CA ASN A 57 9.45 1.47 -18.86
C ASN A 57 9.73 -0.05 -18.82
N THR A 58 10.96 -0.45 -18.52
CA THR A 58 11.28 -1.88 -18.38
C THR A 58 10.51 -2.52 -17.23
N LEU A 59 10.41 -1.82 -16.08
CA LEU A 59 9.62 -2.29 -14.94
C LEU A 59 8.15 -2.48 -15.31
N SER A 60 7.57 -1.57 -16.09
CA SER A 60 6.19 -1.68 -16.60
C SER A 60 6.02 -2.90 -17.51
N GLY A 61 7.02 -3.20 -18.34
CA GLY A 61 7.08 -4.43 -19.15
C GLY A 61 7.10 -5.70 -18.30
N CYS A 62 7.95 -5.76 -17.28
CA CYS A 62 8.02 -6.88 -16.35
C CYS A 62 6.69 -7.07 -15.60
N LEU A 63 6.09 -5.98 -15.14
CA LEU A 63 4.81 -5.99 -14.44
C LEU A 63 3.68 -6.52 -15.32
N ASN A 64 3.62 -6.10 -16.60
CA ASN A 64 2.63 -6.62 -17.54
C ASN A 64 2.75 -8.13 -17.72
N ILE A 65 3.96 -8.66 -17.90
CA ILE A 65 4.20 -10.11 -17.97
C ILE A 65 3.71 -10.79 -16.70
N CYS A 66 4.02 -10.24 -15.53
CA CYS A 66 3.61 -10.82 -14.24
C CYS A 66 2.08 -10.87 -14.05
N LEU A 67 1.38 -9.80 -14.45
CA LEU A 67 -0.07 -9.68 -14.29
C LEU A 67 -0.84 -10.47 -15.37
N GLN A 68 -0.39 -10.44 -16.63
CA GLN A 68 -1.09 -11.04 -17.76
C GLN A 68 -0.88 -12.54 -17.87
N GLU A 69 0.34 -13.03 -17.64
CA GLU A 69 0.68 -14.43 -17.94
C GLU A 69 0.32 -15.39 -16.83
N LYS A 70 -0.42 -14.92 -15.82
CA LYS A 70 -0.81 -15.69 -14.65
C LYS A 70 0.35 -16.58 -14.19
N LEU A 71 1.55 -16.00 -13.97
CA LEU A 71 2.72 -16.75 -13.47
C LEU A 71 2.26 -17.76 -12.42
N ALA A 72 2.61 -19.03 -12.64
CA ALA A 72 1.81 -20.19 -12.21
C ALA A 72 1.59 -20.27 -10.68
N SER A 73 2.40 -19.58 -9.88
CA SER A 73 2.19 -19.46 -8.43
C SER A 73 2.09 -18.00 -8.00
N ILE A 74 1.24 -17.77 -6.99
CA ILE A 74 1.13 -16.49 -6.29
C ILE A 74 2.46 -16.09 -5.62
N GLN A 75 3.30 -17.06 -5.26
CA GLN A 75 4.63 -16.83 -4.69
C GLN A 75 5.56 -16.14 -5.69
N TYR A 76 5.62 -16.61 -6.94
CA TYR A 76 6.47 -15.99 -7.96
C TYR A 76 6.01 -14.58 -8.32
N ARG A 77 4.69 -14.33 -8.32
CA ARG A 77 4.16 -12.98 -8.50
C ARG A 77 4.56 -12.06 -7.33
N GLY A 78 4.46 -12.56 -6.10
CA GLY A 78 4.88 -11.82 -4.90
C GLY A 78 6.35 -11.39 -4.95
N ILE A 79 7.24 -12.28 -5.36
CA ILE A 79 8.69 -11.98 -5.50
C ILE A 79 8.92 -10.86 -6.52
N ILE A 80 8.33 -10.96 -7.72
CA ILE A 80 8.59 -9.96 -8.77
C ILE A 80 7.96 -8.61 -8.41
N LEU A 81 6.75 -8.60 -7.84
CA LEU A 81 6.13 -7.38 -7.32
C LEU A 81 6.95 -6.75 -6.19
N GLY A 82 7.49 -7.57 -5.27
CA GLY A 82 8.40 -7.12 -4.22
C GLY A 82 9.65 -6.48 -4.78
N ASN A 83 10.28 -7.10 -5.79
CA ASN A 83 11.46 -6.53 -6.43
C ASN A 83 11.15 -5.21 -7.14
N ILE A 84 10.08 -5.17 -7.96
CA ILE A 84 9.67 -3.95 -8.69
C ILE A 84 9.38 -2.80 -7.70
N SER A 85 8.60 -3.06 -6.64
CA SER A 85 8.27 -2.03 -5.64
C SER A 85 9.51 -1.52 -4.90
N SER A 86 10.41 -2.42 -4.49
CA SER A 86 11.67 -2.07 -3.81
C SER A 86 12.54 -1.13 -4.64
N ILE A 87 12.51 -1.31 -5.96
CA ILE A 87 13.33 -0.52 -6.88
C ILE A 87 12.75 0.84 -7.10
N ILE A 88 11.44 0.91 -7.34
CA ILE A 88 10.74 2.17 -7.46
C ILE A 88 10.93 2.97 -6.19
N PHE A 89 10.77 2.36 -5.02
CA PHE A 89 11.01 3.02 -3.74
C PHE A 89 12.47 3.48 -3.59
N THR A 90 13.45 2.64 -3.97
CA THR A 90 14.87 3.00 -3.90
C THR A 90 15.21 4.17 -4.83
N LEU A 91 14.70 4.17 -6.07
CA LEU A 91 14.88 5.27 -7.00
C LEU A 91 14.24 6.55 -6.46
N THR A 92 13.01 6.43 -5.97
CA THR A 92 12.25 7.55 -5.40
C THR A 92 12.92 8.12 -4.16
N SER A 93 13.51 7.30 -3.30
CA SER A 93 14.18 7.76 -2.08
C SER A 93 15.57 8.36 -2.35
N LYS A 94 16.29 7.87 -3.37
CA LYS A 94 17.66 8.33 -3.67
C LYS A 94 17.71 9.47 -4.66
N PHE A 95 16.73 9.54 -5.55
CA PHE A 95 16.65 10.49 -6.67
C PHE A 95 15.25 11.11 -6.69
N VAL A 96 14.90 11.71 -5.55
CA VAL A 96 13.56 12.23 -5.21
C VAL A 96 12.98 13.07 -6.35
N ASP A 97 13.58 14.22 -6.65
CA ASP A 97 13.05 15.18 -7.64
C ASP A 97 12.83 14.55 -9.02
N ASP A 98 13.85 13.88 -9.56
CA ASP A 98 13.81 13.29 -10.91
C ASP A 98 12.80 12.13 -10.98
N THR A 99 12.82 11.23 -10.00
CA THR A 99 11.98 10.03 -10.01
C THR A 99 10.53 10.38 -9.72
N ALA A 100 10.26 11.25 -8.74
CA ALA A 100 8.92 11.73 -8.46
C ALA A 100 8.32 12.43 -9.67
N TYR A 101 9.09 13.27 -10.37
CA TYR A 101 8.64 13.91 -11.61
C TYR A 101 8.23 12.91 -12.70
N TYR A 102 9.07 11.90 -12.99
CA TYR A 102 8.75 10.91 -14.02
C TYR A 102 7.61 9.97 -13.63
N LEU A 103 7.52 9.58 -12.36
CA LEU A 103 6.41 8.79 -11.85
C LEU A 103 5.10 9.57 -11.87
N TYR A 104 5.11 10.85 -11.49
CA TYR A 104 3.97 11.75 -11.60
C TYR A 104 3.51 11.91 -13.06
N LYS A 105 4.46 12.11 -13.98
CA LYS A 105 4.15 12.19 -15.42
C LYS A 105 3.55 10.89 -15.96
N ASP A 106 4.06 9.74 -15.53
CA ASP A 106 3.52 8.43 -15.88
C ASP A 106 2.11 8.25 -15.30
N LEU A 107 1.88 8.68 -14.06
CA LEU A 107 0.60 8.62 -13.37
C LEU A 107 -0.51 9.41 -14.10
N ILE A 108 -0.18 10.53 -14.75
CA ILE A 108 -1.10 11.27 -15.63
C ILE A 108 -1.62 10.40 -16.80
N LEU A 109 -0.87 9.37 -17.20
CA LEU A 109 -1.29 8.40 -18.23
C LEU A 109 -2.36 7.40 -17.71
N GLY A 110 -2.77 7.54 -16.44
CA GLY A 110 -3.89 6.81 -15.84
C GLY A 110 -3.61 5.31 -15.71
N SER A 111 -4.56 4.49 -16.15
CA SER A 111 -4.57 3.03 -15.99
C SER A 111 -3.38 2.30 -16.64
N THR A 112 -2.63 2.96 -17.51
CA THR A 112 -1.43 2.40 -18.13
C THR A 112 -0.16 2.62 -17.32
N SER A 113 -0.20 3.51 -16.31
CA SER A 113 0.93 3.84 -15.46
C SER A 113 1.39 2.66 -14.61
N ILE A 114 2.68 2.64 -14.29
CA ILE A 114 3.26 1.61 -13.45
C ILE A 114 2.67 1.64 -12.04
N LEU A 115 2.39 2.83 -11.51
CA LEU A 115 1.82 2.99 -10.18
C LEU A 115 0.37 2.52 -10.10
N HIS A 116 -0.46 2.76 -11.14
CA HIS A 116 -1.79 2.18 -11.22
C HIS A 116 -1.75 0.66 -11.23
N LYS A 117 -0.88 0.06 -12.03
CA LYS A 117 -0.76 -1.40 -12.11
C LYS A 117 -0.25 -2.02 -10.82
N LEU A 118 0.68 -1.35 -10.13
CA LEU A 118 1.17 -1.79 -8.82
C LEU A 118 0.09 -1.65 -7.74
N SER A 119 -0.69 -0.57 -7.79
CA SER A 119 -1.84 -0.38 -6.92
C SER A 119 -2.91 -1.45 -7.16
N GLN A 120 -3.22 -1.81 -8.41
CA GLN A 120 -4.11 -2.94 -8.71
C GLN A 120 -3.54 -4.27 -8.23
N ALA A 121 -2.23 -4.43 -8.22
CA ALA A 121 -1.60 -5.62 -7.66
C ALA A 121 -1.79 -5.73 -6.14
N LEU A 122 -2.16 -4.64 -5.44
CA LEU A 122 -2.57 -4.68 -4.03
C LEU A 122 -3.78 -5.58 -3.80
N ASP A 123 -4.69 -5.71 -4.77
CA ASP A 123 -5.85 -6.62 -4.73
C ASP A 123 -5.45 -8.11 -4.57
N LEU A 124 -4.18 -8.42 -4.84
CA LEU A 124 -3.62 -9.77 -4.69
C LEU A 124 -3.07 -10.02 -3.28
N TYR A 125 -2.83 -8.98 -2.50
CA TYR A 125 -2.24 -9.08 -1.17
C TYR A 125 -3.33 -9.20 -0.11
N CYS A 126 -3.21 -10.24 0.69
CA CYS A 126 -4.10 -10.52 1.79
C CYS A 126 -3.25 -10.73 3.04
N PHE A 127 -3.49 -9.94 4.08
CA PHE A 127 -2.72 -9.98 5.32
C PHE A 127 -3.37 -10.85 6.41
N TYR A 128 -4.16 -11.86 6.00
CA TYR A 128 -4.64 -12.86 6.94
C TYR A 128 -3.45 -13.63 7.55
N ASP A 129 -3.06 -13.21 8.76
CA ASP A 129 -2.27 -14.02 9.68
C ASP A 129 -3.27 -14.69 10.64
N LYS A 130 -3.60 -15.97 10.42
CA LYS A 130 -4.55 -16.71 11.29
C LYS A 130 -4.09 -18.14 11.66
N PRO A 131 -4.63 -18.69 12.77
CA PRO A 131 -3.97 -19.64 13.70
C PRO A 131 -3.67 -21.03 13.13
N LEU A 132 -4.28 -21.38 12.00
CA LEU A 132 -4.26 -22.75 11.48
C LEU A 132 -3.06 -23.03 10.58
N MET A 133 -2.11 -22.09 10.48
CA MET A 133 -0.83 -22.31 9.78
C MET A 133 -0.17 -23.61 10.23
N GLN A 134 -0.11 -23.86 11.54
CA GLN A 134 0.47 -25.09 12.07
C GLN A 134 -0.36 -26.32 11.64
N VAL A 135 -1.68 -26.26 11.72
CA VAL A 135 -2.59 -27.35 11.34
C VAL A 135 -2.45 -27.74 9.87
N ILE A 136 -2.42 -26.74 8.99
CA ILE A 136 -2.32 -26.91 7.53
C ILE A 136 -0.89 -27.32 7.14
N GLN A 137 0.16 -26.82 7.82
CA GLN A 137 1.54 -27.25 7.60
C GLN A 137 1.76 -28.70 8.03
N ASP A 138 1.19 -29.10 9.18
CA ASP A 138 1.32 -30.45 9.72
C ASP A 138 0.39 -31.45 9.01
N ASN A 139 -0.61 -30.96 8.26
CA ASN A 139 -1.55 -31.76 7.47
C ASN A 139 -1.79 -31.15 6.06
N PRO A 140 -0.81 -31.22 5.14
CA PRO A 140 -0.89 -30.57 3.83
C PRO A 140 -1.99 -31.14 2.91
N ASP A 141 -2.45 -32.35 3.19
CA ASP A 141 -3.52 -33.08 2.49
C ASP A 141 -4.91 -32.91 3.14
N ILE A 142 -5.05 -32.01 4.13
CA ILE A 142 -6.28 -31.85 4.91
C ILE A 142 -7.52 -31.53 4.07
N ALA A 143 -7.35 -30.93 2.88
CA ALA A 143 -8.42 -30.65 1.94
C ALA A 143 -9.02 -31.92 1.29
N ASP A 144 -8.26 -33.01 1.24
CA ASP A 144 -8.64 -34.28 0.60
C ASP A 144 -9.13 -35.32 1.63
N ARG A 145 -9.06 -34.99 2.93
CA ARG A 145 -9.46 -35.89 4.01
C ARG A 145 -10.97 -35.89 4.23
N SER A 146 -11.49 -37.01 4.74
CA SER A 146 -12.91 -37.13 5.10
C SER A 146 -13.27 -36.20 6.27
N TYR A 147 -14.55 -35.82 6.38
CA TYR A 147 -15.04 -34.97 7.46
C TYR A 147 -14.69 -35.49 8.87
N THR A 148 -14.72 -36.81 9.06
CA THR A 148 -14.32 -37.48 10.31
C THR A 148 -12.83 -37.31 10.64
N GLU A 149 -11.96 -37.34 9.62
CA GLU A 149 -10.52 -37.12 9.80
C GLU A 149 -10.22 -35.65 10.07
N ILE A 150 -10.92 -34.74 9.39
CA ILE A 150 -10.83 -33.29 9.67
C ILE A 150 -11.27 -33.00 11.10
N MET A 151 -12.36 -33.60 11.59
CA MET A 151 -12.79 -33.46 12.99
C MET A 151 -11.72 -33.92 14.00
N ALA A 152 -11.05 -35.05 13.75
CA ALA A 152 -10.00 -35.53 14.65
C ALA A 152 -8.79 -34.58 14.70
N ILE A 153 -8.44 -33.96 13.57
CA ILE A 153 -7.39 -32.93 13.51
C ILE A 153 -7.87 -31.67 14.25
N CYS A 154 -9.12 -31.26 14.04
CA CYS A 154 -9.72 -30.12 14.71
C CYS A 154 -9.62 -30.21 16.24
N ASP A 155 -9.91 -31.40 16.79
CA ASP A 155 -9.81 -31.66 18.23
C ASP A 155 -8.37 -31.54 18.76
N GLN A 156 -7.35 -31.89 17.94
CA GLN A 156 -5.93 -31.78 18.34
C GLN A 156 -5.45 -30.34 18.42
N TYR A 157 -6.00 -29.46 17.58
CA TYR A 157 -5.54 -28.08 17.45
C TYR A 157 -6.53 -27.05 18.00
N ASN A 158 -7.56 -27.48 18.74
CA ASN A 158 -8.62 -26.63 19.29
C ASN A 158 -9.25 -25.71 18.23
N THR A 159 -9.61 -26.27 17.08
CA THR A 159 -10.24 -25.57 15.95
C THR A 159 -11.50 -26.30 15.50
N THR A 160 -12.25 -25.73 14.56
CA THR A 160 -13.42 -26.37 13.94
C THR A 160 -13.21 -26.68 12.45
N PRO A 161 -13.94 -27.66 11.87
CA PRO A 161 -13.89 -27.93 10.44
C PRO A 161 -14.27 -26.72 9.58
N VAL A 162 -15.17 -25.87 10.08
CA VAL A 162 -15.59 -24.63 9.42
C VAL A 162 -14.44 -23.62 9.35
N GLU A 163 -13.67 -23.47 10.42
CA GLU A 163 -12.49 -22.61 10.44
C GLU A 163 -11.40 -23.12 9.50
N ILE A 164 -11.14 -24.43 9.46
CA ILE A 164 -10.19 -25.04 8.52
C ILE A 164 -10.64 -24.83 7.07
N THR A 165 -11.92 -25.09 6.77
CA THR A 165 -12.47 -24.91 5.41
C THR A 165 -12.43 -23.44 5.00
N SER A 166 -12.69 -22.51 5.92
CA SER A 166 -12.58 -21.08 5.66
C SER A 166 -11.13 -20.68 5.36
N ASP A 167 -10.16 -21.17 6.13
CA ASP A 167 -8.73 -20.87 5.92
C ASP A 167 -8.16 -21.51 4.65
N LEU A 168 -8.57 -22.74 4.30
CA LEU A 168 -8.16 -23.39 3.04
C LEU A 168 -8.62 -22.60 1.81
N ASN A 169 -9.76 -21.92 1.91
CA ASN A 169 -10.32 -21.09 0.85
C ASN A 169 -9.81 -19.64 0.86
N ARG A 170 -9.01 -19.24 1.87
CA ARG A 170 -8.44 -17.89 1.93
C ARG A 170 -7.21 -17.77 1.03
N LYS A 171 -7.05 -16.60 0.40
CA LYS A 171 -5.81 -16.24 -0.32
C LYS A 171 -4.68 -16.10 0.70
N ARG A 172 -3.58 -16.81 0.49
CA ARG A 172 -2.37 -16.73 1.34
C ARG A 172 -1.64 -15.41 1.13
N LYS A 173 -1.02 -14.89 2.21
CA LYS A 173 -0.06 -13.78 2.16
C LYS A 173 1.12 -14.16 1.26
N PRO A 174 1.36 -13.45 0.14
CA PRO A 174 2.53 -13.68 -0.69
C PRO A 174 3.83 -13.36 0.05
N GLU A 175 4.94 -13.94 -0.42
CA GLU A 175 6.27 -13.58 0.09
C GLU A 175 6.55 -12.09 -0.17
N PHE A 176 7.23 -11.42 0.77
CA PHE A 176 7.51 -9.98 0.75
C PHE A 176 6.27 -9.07 0.70
N ALA A 177 5.07 -9.56 1.03
CA ALA A 177 3.84 -8.76 0.99
C ALA A 177 3.93 -7.46 1.78
N GLU A 178 4.39 -7.53 3.03
CA GLU A 178 4.51 -6.33 3.87
C GLU A 178 5.48 -5.32 3.28
N GLU A 179 6.69 -5.77 2.95
CA GLU A 179 7.72 -4.91 2.36
C GLU A 179 7.25 -4.29 1.05
N THR A 180 6.56 -5.06 0.20
CA THR A 180 6.00 -4.59 -1.06
C THR A 180 5.02 -3.45 -0.83
N VAL A 181 4.05 -3.65 0.07
CA VAL A 181 3.02 -2.65 0.38
C VAL A 181 3.65 -1.40 1.00
N LEU A 182 4.56 -1.55 1.96
CA LEU A 182 5.28 -0.42 2.56
C LEU A 182 6.06 0.38 1.51
N ASN A 183 6.77 -0.28 0.60
CA ASN A 183 7.51 0.39 -0.48
C ASN A 183 6.58 1.19 -1.39
N LEU A 184 5.41 0.66 -1.71
CA LEU A 184 4.41 1.35 -2.52
C LEU A 184 3.83 2.57 -1.80
N LEU A 185 3.38 2.41 -0.54
CA LEU A 185 2.82 3.50 0.26
C LEU A 185 3.83 4.64 0.42
N ARG A 186 5.07 4.33 0.76
CA ARG A 186 6.15 5.33 0.89
C ARG A 186 6.48 6.01 -0.43
N THR A 187 6.48 5.26 -1.54
CA THR A 187 6.64 5.85 -2.88
C THR A 187 5.53 6.87 -3.15
N PHE A 188 4.28 6.51 -2.87
CA PHE A 188 3.15 7.43 -3.04
C PHE A 188 3.31 8.67 -2.17
N SER A 189 3.67 8.52 -0.89
CA SER A 189 3.87 9.65 0.02
C SER A 189 4.94 10.62 -0.48
N ILE A 190 6.05 10.12 -1.01
CA ILE A 190 7.09 10.97 -1.59
C ILE A 190 6.54 11.72 -2.81
N ILE A 191 5.80 11.06 -3.69
CA ILE A 191 5.22 11.73 -4.87
C ILE A 191 4.21 12.80 -4.44
N VAL A 192 3.34 12.54 -3.46
CA VAL A 192 2.41 13.57 -2.94
C VAL A 192 3.18 14.79 -2.42
N HIS A 193 4.29 14.56 -1.71
CA HIS A 193 5.07 15.67 -1.14
C HIS A 193 5.79 16.51 -2.19
N GLU A 194 6.24 15.90 -3.28
CA GLU A 194 7.04 16.56 -4.31
C GLU A 194 6.22 17.11 -5.50
N THR A 195 4.96 16.68 -5.63
CA THR A 195 4.13 16.97 -6.81
C THR A 195 2.68 17.29 -6.45
N ASP A 196 1.81 17.42 -7.46
CA ASP A 196 0.37 17.62 -7.25
C ASP A 196 -0.30 16.28 -6.86
N ASP A 197 -1.18 16.32 -5.85
CA ASP A 197 -1.81 15.13 -5.27
C ASP A 197 -2.96 14.57 -6.12
N THR A 198 -3.46 15.32 -7.10
CA THR A 198 -4.63 14.97 -7.92
C THR A 198 -4.50 13.61 -8.60
N PRO A 199 -3.38 13.26 -9.27
CA PRO A 199 -3.30 12.00 -10.00
C PRO A 199 -3.12 10.80 -9.07
N LEU A 200 -2.90 11.00 -7.77
CA LEU A 200 -2.77 9.91 -6.77
C LEU A 200 -4.11 9.51 -6.14
N LEU A 201 -5.15 10.34 -6.23
CA LEU A 201 -6.49 10.03 -5.71
C LEU A 201 -7.10 8.75 -6.30
N PRO A 202 -6.95 8.46 -7.61
CA PRO A 202 -7.41 7.19 -8.16
C PRO A 202 -6.65 5.96 -7.64
N LEU A 203 -5.48 6.12 -6.99
CA LEU A 203 -4.76 5.00 -6.39
C LEU A 203 -5.31 4.65 -5.01
N ILE A 204 -5.53 5.65 -4.15
CA ILE A 204 -6.10 5.43 -2.81
C ILE A 204 -7.59 5.03 -2.85
N GLY A 205 -8.28 5.36 -3.95
CA GLY A 205 -9.67 4.92 -4.18
C GLY A 205 -9.81 3.50 -4.72
N GLN A 206 -8.71 2.79 -5.03
CA GLN A 206 -8.77 1.41 -5.52
C GLN A 206 -9.13 0.42 -4.42
N GLU A 207 -9.77 -0.67 -4.84
CA GLU A 207 -10.21 -1.73 -3.93
C GLU A 207 -9.07 -2.26 -3.07
N GLY A 208 -7.90 -2.52 -3.65
CA GLY A 208 -6.73 -3.02 -2.94
C GLY A 208 -6.25 -2.09 -1.85
N PHE A 209 -6.26 -0.77 -2.07
CA PHE A 209 -5.93 0.19 -1.02
C PHE A 209 -6.98 0.16 0.10
N ILE A 210 -8.27 0.16 -0.26
CA ILE A 210 -9.37 0.09 0.71
C ILE A 210 -9.31 -1.20 1.54
N GLN A 211 -8.88 -2.32 0.94
CA GLN A 211 -8.68 -3.60 1.62
C GLN A 211 -7.52 -3.57 2.63
N LEU A 212 -6.49 -2.72 2.42
CA LEU A 212 -5.44 -2.51 3.42
C LEU A 212 -6.02 -1.90 4.71
N LEU A 213 -7.13 -1.18 4.64
CA LEU A 213 -7.81 -0.61 5.82
C LEU A 213 -8.67 -1.70 6.49
N SER A 214 -8.03 -2.74 7.01
CA SER A 214 -8.65 -3.92 7.63
C SER A 214 -7.96 -4.26 8.95
N SER A 215 -8.71 -4.83 9.90
CA SER A 215 -8.21 -5.25 11.22
C SER A 215 -7.19 -6.40 11.14
N GLU A 216 -7.00 -6.97 9.97
CA GLU A 216 -6.02 -8.01 9.68
C GLU A 216 -4.71 -7.45 9.12
N THR A 217 -4.69 -6.17 8.72
CA THR A 217 -3.49 -5.54 8.19
C THR A 217 -2.50 -5.21 9.32
N PRO A 218 -1.20 -5.50 9.14
CA PRO A 218 -0.14 -5.11 10.06
C PRO A 218 -0.15 -3.63 10.41
N ILE A 219 0.07 -3.31 11.69
CA ILE A 219 -0.04 -1.95 12.21
C ILE A 219 0.90 -0.95 11.51
N ASN A 220 2.11 -1.37 11.14
CA ASN A 220 3.07 -0.56 10.40
C ASN A 220 2.55 -0.16 9.01
N ILE A 221 1.76 -1.02 8.34
CA ILE A 221 1.11 -0.67 7.06
C ILE A 221 -0.03 0.32 7.30
N ILE A 222 -0.81 0.13 8.37
CA ILE A 222 -1.86 1.08 8.77
C ILE A 222 -1.28 2.46 9.05
N GLU A 223 -0.15 2.54 9.76
CA GLU A 223 0.58 3.78 10.02
C GLU A 223 1.03 4.47 8.71
N GLU A 224 1.51 3.72 7.73
CA GLU A 224 1.91 4.28 6.43
C GLU A 224 0.70 4.72 5.58
N CYS A 225 -0.42 3.99 5.61
CA CYS A 225 -1.67 4.43 4.99
C CYS A 225 -2.16 5.75 5.59
N LEU A 226 -2.07 5.90 6.91
CA LEU A 226 -2.39 7.13 7.62
C LEU A 226 -1.49 8.30 7.19
N MET A 227 -0.18 8.08 7.11
CA MET A 227 0.77 9.10 6.65
C MET A 227 0.49 9.55 5.20
N LEU A 228 0.18 8.61 4.31
CA LEU A 228 -0.19 8.92 2.93
C LEU A 228 -1.47 9.76 2.87
N ILE A 229 -2.53 9.39 3.57
CA ILE A 229 -3.78 10.15 3.59
C ILE A 229 -3.56 11.57 4.13
N GLN A 230 -2.71 11.71 5.15
CA GLN A 230 -2.35 13.00 5.73
C GLN A 230 -1.45 13.85 4.83
N SER A 231 -0.84 13.27 3.79
CA SER A 231 -0.07 14.05 2.81
C SER A 231 -0.96 14.71 1.75
N ILE A 232 -2.21 14.24 1.59
CA ILE A 232 -3.17 14.75 0.61
C ILE A 232 -3.88 15.99 1.17
N ASP A 233 -4.14 16.96 0.31
CA ASP A 233 -4.85 18.19 0.67
C ASP A 233 -6.34 17.88 0.93
N MET A 234 -6.66 17.54 2.18
CA MET A 234 -8.02 17.22 2.64
C MET A 234 -9.02 18.37 2.43
N ILE A 235 -8.54 19.61 2.33
CA ILE A 235 -9.42 20.77 2.07
C ILE A 235 -9.93 20.71 0.64
N LYS A 236 -9.08 20.36 -0.32
CA LYS A 236 -9.47 20.25 -1.73
C LYS A 236 -10.15 18.93 -2.08
N ARG A 237 -9.84 17.84 -1.36
CA ARG A 237 -10.16 16.44 -1.72
C ARG A 237 -11.02 15.71 -0.69
N LYS A 238 -11.89 16.46 -0.03
CA LYS A 238 -12.72 15.97 1.08
C LYS A 238 -13.51 14.71 0.72
N GLU A 239 -14.24 14.73 -0.39
CA GLU A 239 -15.18 13.66 -0.75
C GLU A 239 -14.46 12.31 -0.95
N GLU A 240 -13.22 12.36 -1.43
CA GLU A 240 -12.38 11.18 -1.64
C GLU A 240 -11.67 10.72 -0.36
N VAL A 241 -11.22 11.67 0.47
CA VAL A 241 -10.35 11.37 1.62
C VAL A 241 -11.13 11.07 2.91
N MET A 242 -12.28 11.73 3.13
CA MET A 242 -13.04 11.56 4.39
C MET A 242 -13.54 10.14 4.65
N PRO A 243 -14.03 9.38 3.66
CA PRO A 243 -14.40 7.97 3.89
C PRO A 243 -13.21 7.12 4.34
N LEU A 244 -12.03 7.38 3.78
CA LEU A 244 -10.79 6.65 4.12
C LEU A 244 -10.29 7.02 5.52
N ALA A 245 -10.30 8.31 5.86
CA ALA A 245 -9.94 8.81 7.19
C ALA A 245 -10.87 8.25 8.27
N ASN A 246 -12.18 8.22 8.01
CA ASN A 246 -13.18 7.63 8.91
C ASN A 246 -12.91 6.13 9.16
N LYS A 247 -12.66 5.38 8.09
CA LYS A 247 -12.38 3.94 8.16
C LYS A 247 -11.09 3.66 8.95
N LEU A 248 -10.06 4.49 8.77
CA LEU A 248 -8.82 4.41 9.53
C LEU A 248 -8.99 4.74 11.00
N ALA A 249 -9.78 5.76 11.33
CA ALA A 249 -10.10 6.07 12.72
C ALA A 249 -10.84 4.91 13.41
N ASP A 250 -11.80 4.27 12.73
CA ASP A 250 -12.45 3.05 13.25
C ASP A 250 -11.42 1.93 13.49
N LEU A 251 -10.52 1.73 12.54
CA LEU A 251 -9.52 0.67 12.63
C LEU A 251 -8.57 0.86 13.81
N VAL A 252 -8.04 2.07 13.95
CA VAL A 252 -7.16 2.47 15.05
C VAL A 252 -7.89 2.41 16.39
N SER A 253 -9.19 2.70 16.43
CA SER A 253 -9.96 2.59 17.68
C SER A 253 -10.09 1.15 18.18
N THR A 254 -10.06 0.17 17.26
CA THR A 254 -10.22 -1.26 17.55
C THR A 254 -8.90 -2.00 17.69
N GLN A 255 -7.84 -1.56 17.02
CA GLN A 255 -6.49 -2.09 17.14
C GLN A 255 -5.68 -1.26 18.15
N GLN A 256 -5.29 -1.83 19.29
CA GLN A 256 -4.41 -1.13 20.24
C GLN A 256 -3.06 -0.81 19.57
N GLY A 257 -2.68 0.47 19.49
CA GLY A 257 -1.56 0.95 18.67
C GLY A 257 -0.83 2.19 19.23
N SER A 258 0.41 2.41 18.77
CA SER A 258 1.51 3.17 19.39
C SER A 258 1.36 4.70 19.51
N TYR A 259 2.32 5.37 20.17
CA TYR A 259 2.43 6.84 20.28
C TYR A 259 2.41 7.57 18.92
N THR A 260 2.90 6.94 17.85
CA THR A 260 2.87 7.50 16.49
C THR A 260 1.44 7.58 15.94
N THR A 261 0.59 6.61 16.30
CA THR A 261 -0.82 6.60 15.93
C THR A 261 -1.59 7.78 16.53
N HIS A 262 -1.29 8.14 17.78
CA HIS A 262 -1.87 9.31 18.45
C HIS A 262 -1.52 10.62 17.73
N GLN A 263 -0.25 10.84 17.40
CA GLN A 263 0.20 12.06 16.69
C GLN A 263 -0.46 12.22 15.32
N ILE A 264 -0.68 11.11 14.60
CA ILE A 264 -1.31 11.15 13.28
C ILE A 264 -2.82 11.40 13.40
N LEU A 265 -3.50 10.78 14.37
CA LEU A 265 -4.90 11.08 14.66
C LEU A 265 -5.11 12.55 15.05
N GLU A 266 -4.25 13.10 15.92
CA GLU A 266 -4.28 14.52 16.27
C GLU A 266 -4.11 15.42 15.05
N LYS A 267 -3.20 15.05 14.14
CA LYS A 267 -2.97 15.84 12.93
C LYS A 267 -4.14 15.76 11.95
N LEU A 268 -4.79 14.60 11.80
CA LEU A 268 -6.02 14.47 11.01
C LEU A 268 -7.16 15.31 11.60
N VAL A 269 -7.28 15.34 12.93
CA VAL A 269 -8.24 16.20 13.63
C VAL A 269 -7.95 17.67 13.36
N ARG A 270 -6.70 18.12 13.50
CA ARG A 270 -6.31 19.51 13.21
C ARG A 270 -6.60 19.90 11.77
N THR A 271 -6.29 19.02 10.80
CA THR A 271 -6.63 19.27 9.40
C THR A 271 -8.14 19.39 9.20
N ALA A 272 -8.94 18.54 9.86
CA ALA A 272 -10.40 18.65 9.83
C ALA A 272 -10.91 19.96 10.46
N GLU A 273 -10.32 20.39 11.59
CA GLU A 273 -10.63 21.66 12.25
C GLU A 273 -10.27 22.87 11.37
N ASP A 274 -9.13 22.81 10.69
CA ASP A 274 -8.70 23.82 9.72
C ASP A 274 -9.68 23.90 8.54
N VAL A 275 -10.19 22.77 8.01
CA VAL A 275 -11.23 22.78 6.97
C VAL A 275 -12.48 23.52 7.44
N ILE A 276 -12.94 23.26 8.66
CA ILE A 276 -14.09 23.95 9.25
C ILE A 276 -13.82 25.46 9.37
N THR A 277 -12.62 25.84 9.80
CA THR A 277 -12.25 27.24 10.07
C THR A 277 -12.01 28.04 8.78
N TYR A 278 -11.31 27.47 7.80
CA TYR A 278 -10.90 28.14 6.56
C TYR A 278 -11.96 28.11 5.45
N SER A 279 -12.97 27.25 5.55
CA SER A 279 -14.03 27.18 4.55
C SER A 279 -14.87 28.47 4.47
N GLY A 280 -14.76 29.39 5.45
CA GLY A 280 -15.36 30.73 5.37
C GLY A 280 -16.88 30.71 5.14
N ILE A 281 -17.53 29.57 5.36
CA ILE A 281 -18.93 29.34 5.03
C ILE A 281 -19.74 30.18 6.00
N PRO A 282 -20.49 31.18 5.53
CA PRO A 282 -21.43 31.87 6.39
C PRO A 282 -22.32 30.81 7.01
N THR A 283 -22.48 30.85 8.33
CA THR A 283 -23.24 29.93 9.19
C THR A 283 -24.74 29.79 8.83
N THR A 284 -25.14 30.27 7.66
CA THR A 284 -26.50 30.23 7.14
C THR A 284 -26.59 29.32 5.91
N LEU A 285 -27.04 28.09 6.17
CA LEU A 285 -27.95 27.28 5.34
C LEU A 285 -27.43 26.42 4.18
N VAL A 286 -26.12 26.39 3.87
CA VAL A 286 -25.55 25.36 2.94
C VAL A 286 -24.49 24.48 3.63
N ALA A 287 -24.05 24.83 4.85
CA ALA A 287 -22.94 24.21 5.59
C ALA A 287 -23.25 22.86 6.29
N HIS A 288 -24.47 22.32 6.19
CA HIS A 288 -25.01 21.55 7.31
C HIS A 288 -24.76 20.05 7.31
N GLU A 289 -24.30 19.44 6.22
CA GLU A 289 -24.02 18.01 6.16
C GLU A 289 -22.51 17.76 6.10
N GLU A 290 -21.86 18.57 5.29
CA GLU A 290 -20.43 18.61 5.10
C GLU A 290 -19.62 18.98 6.34
N VAL A 291 -20.00 20.02 7.08
CA VAL A 291 -19.33 20.39 8.34
C VAL A 291 -19.65 19.38 9.44
N LYS A 292 -20.89 18.86 9.45
CA LYS A 292 -21.31 17.83 10.41
C LYS A 292 -20.51 16.54 10.30
N GLU A 293 -20.05 16.16 9.11
CA GLU A 293 -19.23 14.97 8.93
C GLU A 293 -17.84 15.15 9.55
N PHE A 294 -17.21 16.31 9.33
CA PHE A 294 -15.95 16.66 9.98
C PHE A 294 -16.11 16.81 11.49
N GLU A 295 -17.16 17.48 11.98
CA GLU A 295 -17.46 17.59 13.41
C GLU A 295 -17.66 16.22 14.07
N LYS A 296 -18.38 15.31 13.41
CA LYS A 296 -18.55 13.92 13.87
C LYS A 296 -17.21 13.18 13.89
N PHE A 297 -16.38 13.36 12.87
CA PHE A 297 -15.05 12.77 12.80
C PHE A 297 -14.14 13.29 13.93
N ILE A 298 -14.04 14.62 14.08
CA ILE A 298 -13.28 15.29 15.15
C ILE A 298 -13.73 14.78 16.51
N LYS A 299 -15.04 14.77 16.77
CA LYS A 299 -15.58 14.29 18.03
C LYS A 299 -15.25 12.82 18.28
N LYS A 300 -15.44 11.95 17.29
CA LYS A 300 -15.15 10.52 17.39
C LYS A 300 -13.67 10.25 17.71
N VAL A 301 -12.76 10.93 17.01
CA VAL A 301 -11.32 10.79 17.24
C VAL A 301 -10.93 11.41 18.58
N GLY A 302 -11.47 12.58 18.92
CA GLY A 302 -11.28 13.26 20.20
C GLY A 302 -11.71 12.40 21.39
N ASP A 303 -12.91 11.84 21.36
CA ASP A 303 -13.44 10.93 22.38
C ASP A 303 -12.51 9.72 22.59
N PHE A 304 -11.99 9.13 21.50
CA PHE A 304 -11.02 8.03 21.57
C PHE A 304 -9.68 8.47 22.19
N LEU A 305 -9.16 9.63 21.78
CA LEU A 305 -7.90 10.16 22.29
C LEU A 305 -7.99 10.48 23.79
N ASP A 306 -9.11 11.04 24.24
CA ASP A 306 -9.38 11.32 25.65
C ASP A 306 -9.51 10.01 26.46
N GLU A 307 -10.22 9.00 25.94
CA GLU A 307 -10.38 7.71 26.62
C GLU A 307 -9.06 6.94 26.75
N LYS A 308 -8.17 7.02 25.75
CA LYS A 308 -6.93 6.22 25.69
C LYS A 308 -5.68 6.91 26.20
N TYR A 309 -5.56 8.22 26.01
CA TYR A 309 -4.30 8.95 26.21
C TYR A 309 -4.41 10.07 27.24
N TYR A 310 -5.60 10.66 27.44
CA TYR A 310 -5.76 11.83 28.30
C TYR A 310 -7.06 11.81 29.11
N GLY A 311 -6.97 11.34 30.36
CA GLY A 311 -7.94 11.72 31.37
C GLY A 311 -7.85 13.23 31.66
N ASN A 312 -8.75 14.02 31.05
CA ASN A 312 -8.96 15.48 31.14
C ASN A 312 -8.16 16.36 30.17
N ILE A 313 -8.71 16.65 28.99
CA ILE A 313 -8.61 17.99 28.38
C ILE A 313 -9.98 18.39 27.83
N TYR A 314 -10.48 19.54 28.30
CA TYR A 314 -11.65 20.22 27.75
C TYR A 314 -11.39 20.61 26.28
N TYR A 315 -12.09 20.00 25.33
CA TYR A 315 -12.25 20.60 24.01
C TYR A 315 -13.21 21.78 24.13
N GLY A 316 -12.64 22.99 24.23
CA GLY A 316 -13.37 24.24 24.22
C GLY A 316 -13.94 24.52 22.83
N CYS A 317 -15.09 23.93 22.51
CA CYS A 317 -15.97 24.47 21.48
C CYS A 317 -16.63 25.73 22.06
N TYR A 318 -16.16 26.90 21.65
CA TYR A 318 -16.95 28.13 21.78
C TYR A 318 -18.13 28.02 20.80
N ILE A 319 -19.34 27.90 21.36
CA ILE A 319 -20.62 28.14 20.69
C ILE A 319 -20.73 29.63 20.37
#